data_AF-A0A1X7NXI0-F1
#
_entry.id   AF-A0A1X7NXI0-F1
#
_cell.length_a   1.000
_cell.length_b   1.000
_cell.length_c   1.000
_cell.angle_alpha   90.00
_cell.angle_beta   90.00
_cell.angle_gamma   90.00
#
_symmetry.space_group_name_H-M   'P 1'
#
loop_
_entity.id
_entity.type
_entity.pdbx_description
1 polymer ?
#
loop_
_entity_poly.entity_id
_entity_poly.type
_entity_poly.pdbx_seq_one_letter_code
_entity_poly.pdbx_strand_id
1 'polypeptide(L)'
;MTTVLPLSATSPQQHALPEQDIALMKAAKELEASFLAEMLKSAGLGETPEAFGGGAGEDQFASFLRLEQARAMVKAGGIGLAENLFEAMKERNDAAV
;
A
#
# COMPACT_ATOMS: atom_id res chain seq x y z
N MET A 1 -50.33 32.75 16.68
CA MET A 1 -49.83 31.56 15.97
C MET A 1 -49.10 32.01 14.72
N THR A 2 -47.79 31.76 14.61
CA THR A 2 -47.08 31.28 13.40
C THR A 2 -45.61 31.20 13.78
N THR A 3 -45.16 30.01 14.18
CA THR A 3 -43.73 29.72 14.37
C THR A 3 -43.19 29.26 13.02
N VAL A 4 -42.24 30.00 12.45
CA VAL A 4 -41.59 29.64 11.19
C VAL A 4 -40.42 28.71 11.52
N LEU A 5 -40.50 27.46 11.06
CA LEU A 5 -39.41 26.48 11.15
C LEU A 5 -38.30 26.88 10.16
N PRO A 6 -37.01 26.86 10.55
CA PRO A 6 -35.93 27.00 9.59
C PRO A 6 -35.82 25.72 8.75
N LEU A 7 -35.71 25.86 7.42
CA LEU A 7 -35.29 24.78 6.55
C LEU A 7 -33.82 24.45 6.86
N SER A 8 -33.58 23.29 7.46
CA SER A 8 -32.25 22.71 7.51
C SER A 8 -31.81 22.39 6.08
N ALA A 9 -30.81 23.11 5.59
CA ALA A 9 -30.15 22.77 4.35
C ALA A 9 -29.43 21.43 4.54
N THR A 10 -29.90 20.39 3.85
CA THR A 10 -29.13 19.16 3.66
C THR A 10 -27.89 19.51 2.87
N SER A 11 -26.74 19.60 3.54
CA SER A 11 -25.44 19.65 2.86
C SER A 11 -25.32 18.42 1.97
N PRO A 12 -25.07 18.55 0.66
CA PRO A 12 -24.72 17.40 -0.15
C PRO A 12 -23.38 16.88 0.38
N GLN A 13 -23.37 15.65 0.88
CA GLN A 13 -22.15 14.96 1.29
C GLN A 13 -21.37 14.67 0.00
N GLN A 14 -20.55 15.63 -0.40
CA GLN A 14 -19.71 15.57 -1.58
C GLN A 14 -18.71 14.43 -1.38
N HIS A 15 -18.79 13.41 -2.22
CA HIS A 15 -17.82 12.33 -2.31
C HIS A 15 -16.49 12.89 -2.83
N ALA A 16 -15.75 13.61 -1.99
CA ALA A 16 -14.31 13.60 -2.08
C ALA A 16 -13.87 12.16 -1.80
N LEU A 17 -12.90 11.61 -2.53
CA LEU A 17 -12.27 10.35 -2.16
C LEU A 17 -11.95 10.43 -0.66
N PRO A 18 -12.58 9.62 0.21
CA PRO A 18 -12.37 9.72 1.63
C PRO A 18 -10.87 9.64 1.88
N GLU A 19 -10.31 10.45 2.77
CA GLU A 19 -8.88 10.34 3.16
C GLU A 19 -8.52 8.89 3.53
N GLN A 20 -9.52 8.13 3.99
CA GLN A 20 -9.49 6.71 4.24
C GLN A 20 -9.17 5.85 3.00
N ASP A 21 -9.83 6.06 1.86
CA ASP A 21 -9.56 5.32 0.62
C ASP A 21 -8.11 5.56 0.14
N ILE A 22 -7.61 6.79 0.29
CA ILE A 22 -6.20 7.11 0.00
C ILE A 22 -5.26 6.34 0.93
N ALA A 23 -5.56 6.29 2.23
CA ALA A 23 -4.76 5.57 3.20
C ALA A 23 -4.78 4.04 2.96
N LEU A 24 -5.93 3.48 2.62
CA LEU A 24 -6.10 2.07 2.26
C LEU A 24 -5.32 1.72 0.99
N MET A 25 -5.41 2.55 -0.06
CA MET A 25 -4.66 2.34 -1.29
C MET A 25 -3.14 2.41 -1.04
N LYS A 26 -2.69 3.35 -0.19
CA LYS A 26 -1.28 3.42 0.21
C LYS A 26 -0.84 2.15 0.94
N ALA A 27 -1.63 1.64 1.88
CA ALA A 27 -1.35 0.40 2.60
C ALA A 27 -1.31 -0.80 1.64
N ALA A 28 -2.22 -0.86 0.67
CA ALA A 28 -2.27 -1.93 -0.33
C ALA A 28 -1.00 -1.96 -1.18
N LYS A 29 -0.54 -0.79 -1.64
CA LYS A 29 0.71 -0.64 -2.40
C LYS A 29 1.94 -1.04 -1.59
N GLU A 30 2.01 -0.68 -0.31
CA GLU A 30 3.12 -1.12 0.56
C GLU A 30 3.10 -2.64 0.82
N LEU A 31 1.91 -3.25 0.89
CA LEU A 31 1.80 -4.69 1.03
C LEU A 31 2.23 -5.42 -0.25
N GLU A 32 1.85 -4.93 -1.43
CA GLU A 32 2.37 -5.44 -2.71
C GLU A 32 3.89 -5.28 -2.81
N ALA A 33 4.44 -4.14 -2.37
CA ALA A 33 5.89 -3.93 -2.35
C ALA A 33 6.59 -4.93 -1.42
N SER A 34 6.01 -5.20 -0.24
CA SER A 34 6.54 -6.18 0.70
C SER A 34 6.51 -7.60 0.11
N PHE A 35 5.42 -7.96 -0.57
CA PHE A 35 5.30 -9.24 -1.28
C PHE A 35 6.36 -9.37 -2.38
N LEU A 36 6.50 -8.36 -3.23
CA LEU A 36 7.50 -8.35 -4.29
C LEU A 36 8.94 -8.41 -3.73
N ALA A 37 9.23 -7.74 -2.61
CA ALA A 37 10.55 -7.80 -1.96
C ALA A 37 10.92 -9.23 -1.52
N GLU A 38 9.94 -10.02 -1.07
CA GLU A 38 10.14 -11.45 -0.78
C GLU A 38 10.27 -12.29 -2.05
N MET A 39 9.51 -12.00 -3.12
CA MET A 39 9.70 -12.68 -4.40
C MET A 39 11.09 -12.42 -4.99
N LEU A 40 11.59 -11.18 -4.89
CA LEU A 40 12.94 -10.82 -5.31
C LEU A 40 13.99 -11.59 -4.49
N LYS A 41 13.78 -11.73 -3.18
CA LYS A 41 14.63 -12.56 -2.31
C LYS A 41 14.65 -14.01 -2.78
N SER A 42 13.47 -14.60 -3.00
CA SER A 42 13.33 -15.99 -3.45
C SER A 42 13.92 -16.22 -4.84
N ALA A 43 13.98 -15.19 -5.68
CA ALA A 43 14.66 -15.22 -6.97
C ALA A 43 16.19 -15.08 -6.88
N GLY A 44 16.76 -14.98 -5.68
CA GLY A 44 18.20 -14.84 -5.43
C GLY A 44 18.73 -13.40 -5.55
N LEU A 45 17.85 -12.39 -5.62
CA LEU A 45 18.30 -11.00 -5.73
C LEU A 45 18.91 -10.53 -4.41
N GLY A 46 20.15 -10.03 -4.47
CA GLY A 46 20.87 -9.53 -3.30
C GLY A 46 21.43 -10.63 -2.40
N GLU A 47 21.60 -11.85 -2.92
CA GLU A 47 22.43 -12.87 -2.26
C GLU A 47 23.91 -12.48 -2.37
N THR A 48 24.60 -12.42 -1.23
CA THR A 48 26.04 -12.10 -1.18
C THR A 48 26.85 -13.25 -1.79
N PRO A 49 27.73 -13.00 -2.77
CA PRO A 49 28.58 -14.04 -3.34
C PRO A 49 29.54 -14.65 -2.31
N GLU A 50 29.75 -15.97 -2.39
CA GLU A 50 30.69 -16.73 -1.53
C GLU A 50 32.15 -16.21 -1.59
N ALA A 51 32.55 -15.63 -2.73
CA ALA A 51 33.88 -15.06 -2.93
C ALA A 51 33.77 -13.61 -3.45
N PHE A 52 34.58 -12.71 -2.89
CA PHE A 52 34.60 -11.28 -3.22
C PHE A 52 33.32 -10.48 -2.89
N GLY A 53 32.45 -11.00 -2.01
CA GLY A 53 31.30 -10.26 -1.47
C GLY A 53 31.67 -9.30 -0.32
N GLY A 54 30.76 -8.39 0.00
CA GLY A 54 30.84 -7.41 1.09
C GLY A 54 30.60 -7.98 2.50
N GLY A 55 30.42 -9.31 2.62
CA GLY A 55 30.27 -10.03 3.87
C GLY A 55 28.98 -9.68 4.62
N ALA A 56 28.93 -9.94 5.93
CA ALA A 56 27.73 -9.78 6.76
C ALA A 56 27.12 -8.37 6.76
N GLY A 57 27.88 -7.34 6.36
CA GLY A 57 27.36 -5.98 6.19
C GLY A 57 26.43 -5.86 4.98
N GLU A 58 26.79 -6.50 3.86
CA GLU A 58 26.01 -6.48 2.61
C GLU A 58 24.63 -7.10 2.77
N ASP A 59 24.53 -8.24 3.48
CA ASP A 59 23.26 -8.93 3.73
C ASP A 59 22.23 -8.04 4.44
N GLN A 60 22.67 -7.16 5.33
CA GLN A 60 21.79 -6.23 6.04
C GLN A 60 21.21 -5.19 5.08
N PHE A 61 22.01 -4.70 4.13
CA PHE A 61 21.58 -3.73 3.12
C PHE A 61 20.77 -4.36 1.98
N ALA A 62 21.01 -5.64 1.66
CA ALA A 62 20.28 -6.36 0.62
C ALA A 62 18.76 -6.36 0.86
N SER A 63 18.34 -6.46 2.12
CA SER A 63 16.91 -6.40 2.49
C SER A 63 16.27 -5.05 2.16
N PHE A 64 16.95 -3.95 2.52
CA PHE A 64 16.49 -2.59 2.23
C PHE A 64 16.48 -2.29 0.73
N LEU A 65 17.52 -2.72 0.00
CA LEU A 65 17.60 -2.52 -1.44
C LEU A 65 16.49 -3.27 -2.18
N ARG A 66 16.21 -4.52 -1.81
CA ARG A 66 15.08 -5.28 -2.37
C ARG A 66 13.75 -4.58 -2.11
N LEU A 67 13.54 -4.04 -0.91
CA LEU A 67 12.31 -3.33 -0.58
C LEU A 67 12.14 -2.05 -1.42
N GLU A 68 13.19 -1.24 -1.58
CA GLU A 68 13.13 -0.04 -2.42
C GLU A 68 12.92 -0.37 -3.90
N GLN A 69 13.55 -1.43 -4.39
CA GLN A 69 13.35 -1.90 -5.75
C GLN A 69 11.91 -2.39 -5.96
N ALA A 70 11.34 -3.11 -5.00
CA ALA A 70 9.94 -3.52 -5.02
C ALA A 70 8.98 -2.32 -4.98
N ARG A 71 9.25 -1.29 -4.16
CA ARG A 71 8.49 -0.03 -4.18
C ARG A 71 8.54 0.66 -5.54
N ALA A 72 9.72 0.69 -6.17
CA ALA A 72 9.88 1.23 -7.52
C ALA A 72 9.06 0.44 -8.55
N MET A 73 9.00 -0.90 -8.44
CA MET A 73 8.16 -1.74 -9.28
C MET A 73 6.67 -1.42 -9.10
N VAL A 74 6.17 -1.33 -7.86
CA VAL A 74 4.78 -0.93 -7.57
C VAL A 74 4.48 0.46 -8.14
N LYS A 75 5.39 1.42 -7.97
CA LYS A 75 5.25 2.77 -8.53
C LYS A 75 5.19 2.76 -10.06
N ALA A 76 5.89 1.82 -10.72
CA ALA A 76 5.89 1.64 -12.17
C ALA A 76 4.68 0.84 -12.69
N GLY A 77 3.80 0.36 -11.82
CA GLY A 77 2.58 -0.38 -12.19
C GLY A 77 2.39 -1.71 -11.46
N GLY A 78 3.43 -2.21 -10.77
CA GLY A 78 3.35 -3.42 -9.95
C GLY A 78 2.97 -4.68 -10.76
N ILE A 79 2.34 -5.62 -10.06
CA ILE A 79 1.74 -6.83 -10.65
C ILE A 79 0.21 -6.83 -10.51
N GLY A 80 -0.38 -5.75 -9.99
CA GLY A 80 -1.82 -5.56 -9.82
C GLY A 80 -2.40 -6.18 -8.54
N LEU A 81 -1.55 -6.49 -7.55
CA LEU A 81 -2.03 -7.02 -6.27
C LEU A 81 -2.63 -5.92 -5.39
N ALA A 82 -2.13 -4.68 -5.49
CA ALA A 82 -2.60 -3.56 -4.69
C ALA A 82 -4.10 -3.28 -4.87
N GLU A 83 -4.64 -3.36 -6.09
CA GLU A 83 -6.07 -3.15 -6.34
C GLU A 83 -6.92 -4.19 -5.60
N ASN A 84 -6.58 -5.48 -5.72
CA ASN A 84 -7.32 -6.56 -5.05
C ASN A 84 -7.24 -6.43 -3.52
N LEU A 85 -6.07 -6.05 -2.99
CA LEU A 85 -5.87 -5.79 -1.57
C LEU A 85 -6.67 -4.60 -1.08
N PHE A 86 -6.72 -3.52 -1.86
CA PHE A 86 -7.48 -2.33 -1.54
C PHE A 86 -8.97 -2.66 -1.41
N GLU A 87 -9.56 -3.34 -2.39
CA GLU A 87 -10.98 -3.73 -2.35
C GLU A 87 -11.27 -4.63 -1.13
N ALA A 88 -10.42 -5.63 -0.86
CA ALA A 88 -10.59 -6.50 0.31
C ALA A 88 -10.49 -5.75 1.65
N MET A 89 -9.60 -4.77 1.76
CA MET A 89 -9.49 -3.95 2.97
C MET A 89 -10.67 -2.99 3.12
N LYS A 90 -11.18 -2.45 2.01
CA LYS A 90 -12.34 -1.57 1.98
C LYS A 90 -13.61 -2.30 2.42
N GLU A 91 -13.87 -3.49 1.87
CA GLU A 91 -15.01 -4.33 2.29
C GLU A 91 -14.98 -4.62 3.80
N ARG A 92 -13.81 -4.95 4.35
CA ARG A 92 -13.66 -5.22 5.78
C ARG A 92 -13.85 -3.98 6.64
N ASN A 93 -13.42 -2.81 6.17
CA ASN A 93 -13.59 -1.54 6.87
C ASN A 93 -15.08 -1.13 6.89
N ASP A 94 -15.78 -1.29 5.77
CA ASP A 94 -17.21 -0.96 5.65
C ASP A 94 -18.09 -1.89 6.51
N ALA A 95 -17.70 -3.16 6.66
CA ALA A 95 -18.39 -4.11 7.55
C ALA A 95 -18.15 -3.86 9.05
N ALA A 96 -17.18 -2.99 9.41
CA ALA A 96 -16.85 -2.65 10.79
C ALA A 96 -17.53 -1.36 11.30
N VAL A 97 -18.30 -0.68 10.44
CA VAL A 97 -19.08 0.54 10.73
C VAL A 97 -20.56 0.20 10.80
#